data_AF-A0A3D4XWS1-F1
#
_entry.id   AF-A0A3D4XWS1-F1
#
_cell.length_a   1.000
_cell.length_b   1.000
_cell.length_c   1.000
_cell.angle_alpha   90.00
_cell.angle_beta   90.00
_cell.angle_gamma   90.00
#
_symmetry.space_group_name_H-M   'P 1'
#
loop_
_entity.id
_entity.type
_entity.pdbx_description
1 polymer ?
#
loop_
_entity_poly.entity_id
_entity_poly.type
_entity_poly.pdbx_seq_one_letter_code
_entity_poly.pdbx_strand_id
1 'polypeptide(L)'
;MKLFFIISLLSITLIHAEGFNVGPQTESPSYSENQRFLDYVATGNVAQAQTILQQNPSINVNVQAGSGGKTPLIIATELGNEELVKLLLKYGADPRIASSGNITPLQVAEKNDDTFIAGDLKAALAKFQQKAGAVQMLSDAQQNLENGINSLKKARLQLDEALNSILADIDELPVSPIKKKELAENIKNLMNETALTAMAGYFAFDTAS
;
A
#
# COMPACT_ATOMS: atom_id res chain seq x y z
N MET A 1 -2.39 9.26 47.74
CA MET A 1 -2.35 10.34 46.74
C MET A 1 -1.65 11.63 47.23
N LYS A 2 -0.60 11.54 48.07
CA LYS A 2 0.19 12.72 48.53
C LYS A 2 1.72 12.47 48.60
N LEU A 3 2.23 11.42 47.95
CA LEU A 3 3.67 11.11 47.94
C LEU A 3 4.36 11.46 46.61
N PHE A 4 3.61 11.75 45.54
CA PHE A 4 4.16 12.15 44.24
C PHE A 4 4.48 13.64 44.09
N PHE A 5 4.13 14.48 45.08
CA PHE A 5 4.32 15.94 45.00
C PHE A 5 5.57 16.46 45.70
N ILE A 6 6.28 15.63 46.48
CA ILE A 6 7.47 16.08 47.26
C ILE A 6 8.79 15.86 46.51
N ILE A 7 8.83 14.95 45.52
CA ILE A 7 10.04 14.70 44.71
C ILE A 7 10.22 15.78 43.62
N SER A 8 9.19 16.57 43.32
CA SER A 8 9.25 17.61 42.27
C SER A 8 9.86 18.95 42.71
N LEU A 9 10.26 19.12 43.98
CA LEU A 9 10.69 20.41 44.53
C LEU A 9 12.13 20.44 45.08
N LEU A 10 12.89 19.35 44.99
CA LEU A 10 14.27 19.26 45.53
C LEU A 10 15.39 19.32 44.49
N SER A 11 15.09 19.43 43.20
CA SER A 11 16.14 19.49 42.15
C SER A 11 16.45 20.90 41.66
N ILE A 12 15.84 21.94 42.25
CA ILE A 12 16.22 23.33 42.00
C ILE A 12 16.88 23.86 43.27
N THR A 13 18.21 23.85 43.30
CA THR A 13 19.13 24.89 43.81
C THR A 13 20.53 24.33 43.99
N LEU A 14 21.55 25.17 43.74
CA LEU A 14 22.99 24.94 43.96
C LEU A 14 23.62 23.99 42.92
N ILE A 15 24.28 24.48 41.87
CA ILE A 15 25.61 25.09 41.95
C ILE A 15 25.76 26.16 40.85
N HIS A 16 25.96 27.42 41.26
CA HIS A 16 26.60 28.48 40.44
C HIS A 16 27.98 28.72 41.04
N ALA A 17 29.05 28.37 40.31
CA ALA A 17 30.37 28.99 40.42
C ALA A 17 31.24 28.55 39.23
N GLU A 18 31.23 29.38 38.21
CA GLU A 18 32.31 29.63 37.24
C GLU A 18 32.84 28.48 36.37
N GLY A 19 32.19 28.33 35.21
CA GLY A 19 32.90 28.28 33.92
C GLY A 19 33.22 26.90 33.31
N PHE A 20 32.73 25.82 33.91
CA PHE A 20 32.99 24.45 33.47
C PHE A 20 32.20 24.06 32.20
N ASN A 21 32.95 23.55 31.23
CA ASN A 21 32.53 22.87 30.02
C ASN A 21 31.58 21.69 30.31
N VAL A 22 30.33 21.78 29.83
CA VAL A 22 29.46 20.61 29.64
C VAL A 22 28.77 20.72 28.29
N GLY A 23 28.93 19.67 27.47
CA GLY A 23 28.24 19.49 26.20
C GLY A 23 26.71 19.38 26.33
N PRO A 24 26.06 19.06 25.20
CA PRO A 24 25.03 19.88 24.58
C PRO A 24 23.79 20.06 25.48
N GLN A 25 23.40 21.31 25.65
CA GLN A 25 22.17 21.79 26.29
C GLN A 25 21.57 22.75 25.23
N THR A 26 20.31 22.74 24.79
CA THR A 26 19.03 22.38 25.41
C THR A 26 17.96 22.16 24.32
N GLU A 27 17.24 21.04 24.37
CA GLU A 27 16.01 20.84 23.58
C GLU A 27 14.84 21.60 24.23
N SER A 28 14.25 22.55 23.51
CA SER A 28 12.95 23.15 23.83
C SER A 28 11.81 22.39 23.11
N PRO A 29 10.59 22.36 23.68
CA PRO A 29 9.54 21.41 23.36
C PRO A 29 9.00 21.58 21.93
N SER A 30 8.97 20.51 21.13
CA SER A 30 8.08 20.34 19.97
C SER A 30 7.99 21.52 18.97
N TYR A 31 9.13 21.99 18.45
CA TYR A 31 9.14 22.39 17.03
C TYR A 31 9.02 21.09 16.24
N SER A 32 7.83 20.75 15.74
CA SER A 32 7.64 19.44 15.10
C SER A 32 8.62 19.31 13.94
N GLU A 33 9.19 18.12 13.74
CA GLU A 33 10.15 17.87 12.66
C GLU A 33 9.58 18.25 11.29
N ASN A 34 8.25 18.17 11.15
CA ASN A 34 7.49 18.69 10.02
C ASN A 34 7.63 20.21 9.83
N GLN A 35 7.63 21.01 10.90
CA GLN A 35 7.86 22.46 10.83
C GLN A 35 9.29 22.77 10.40
N ARG A 36 10.30 22.11 10.98
CA ARG A 36 11.71 22.29 10.55
C ARG A 36 11.91 21.90 9.09
N PHE A 37 11.29 20.81 8.66
CA PHE A 37 11.27 20.40 7.26
C PHE A 37 10.61 21.46 6.37
N LEU A 38 9.46 22.00 6.78
CA LEU A 38 8.77 23.07 6.07
C LEU A 38 9.61 24.35 5.97
N ASP A 39 10.37 24.71 7.01
CA ASP A 39 11.27 25.87 6.99
C ASP A 39 12.39 25.70 5.95
N TYR A 40 12.98 24.50 5.86
CA TYR A 40 13.96 24.19 4.81
C TYR A 40 13.35 24.25 3.41
N VAL A 41 12.12 23.76 3.24
CA VAL A 41 11.42 23.85 1.96
C VAL A 41 11.09 25.30 1.60
N ALA A 42 10.59 26.09 2.54
CA ALA A 42 10.23 27.49 2.35
C ALA A 42 11.43 28.38 1.98
N THR A 43 12.61 28.02 2.47
CA THR A 43 13.88 28.71 2.14
C THR A 43 14.58 28.13 0.90
N GLY A 44 14.04 27.06 0.30
CA GLY A 44 14.64 26.39 -0.86
C GLY A 44 15.90 25.58 -0.54
N ASN A 45 16.15 25.25 0.73
CA ASN A 45 17.34 24.54 1.18
C ASN A 45 17.24 23.02 0.93
N VAL A 46 17.58 22.61 -0.30
CA VAL A 46 17.51 21.22 -0.77
C VAL A 46 18.33 20.29 0.11
N ALA A 47 19.57 20.67 0.48
CA ALA A 47 20.47 19.82 1.24
C ALA A 47 19.92 19.49 2.65
N GLN A 48 19.38 20.49 3.35
CA GLN A 48 18.79 20.28 4.68
C GLN A 48 17.46 19.54 4.59
N ALA A 49 16.62 19.86 3.59
CA ALA A 49 15.38 19.13 3.33
C ALA A 49 15.65 17.65 3.03
N GLN A 50 16.67 17.33 2.24
CA GLN A 50 17.08 15.97 1.96
C GLN A 50 17.61 15.27 3.21
N THR A 51 18.48 15.94 3.96
CA THR A 51 19.09 15.36 5.17
C THR A 51 18.02 14.97 6.19
N ILE A 52 17.06 15.86 6.46
CA ILE A 52 16.03 15.59 7.46
C ILE A 52 15.06 14.49 6.98
N LEU A 53 14.71 14.45 5.69
CA LEU A 53 13.89 13.36 5.13
C LEU A 53 14.59 12.00 5.16
N GLN A 54 15.93 11.96 5.08
CA GLN A 54 16.71 10.74 5.21
C GLN A 54 16.80 10.24 6.65
N GLN A 55 16.97 11.16 7.59
CA GLN A 55 17.13 10.84 9.01
C GLN A 55 15.80 10.47 9.67
N ASN A 56 14.70 11.09 9.24
CA ASN A 56 13.40 11.03 9.90
C ASN A 56 12.30 10.54 8.94
N PRO A 57 12.07 9.21 8.85
CA PRO A 57 11.02 8.64 8.00
C PRO A 57 9.59 8.97 8.47
N SER A 58 9.43 9.52 9.69
CA SER A 58 8.18 10.00 10.27
C SER A 58 7.67 11.31 9.64
N ILE A 59 8.52 12.03 8.90
CA ILE A 59 8.15 13.32 8.33
C ILE A 59 7.08 13.14 7.26
N ASN A 60 6.01 13.93 7.38
CA ASN A 60 4.95 13.95 6.39
C ASN A 60 5.33 14.89 5.24
N VAL A 61 5.86 14.35 4.15
CA VAL A 61 6.20 15.10 2.92
C VAL A 61 4.98 15.78 2.26
N ASN A 62 3.76 15.36 2.62
CA ASN A 62 2.49 15.88 2.13
C ASN A 62 1.78 16.79 3.14
N VAL A 63 2.49 17.26 4.17
CA VAL A 63 1.93 18.16 5.19
C VAL A 63 1.32 19.40 4.52
N GLN A 64 0.10 19.77 4.88
CA GLN A 64 -0.50 21.03 4.49
C GLN A 64 -0.31 22.03 5.62
N ALA A 65 0.32 23.16 5.32
CA ALA A 65 0.68 24.16 6.32
C ALA A 65 0.40 25.59 5.88
N GLY A 66 0.39 26.49 6.86
CA GLY A 66 0.05 27.90 6.70
C GLY A 66 -1.44 28.13 6.42
N SER A 67 -1.84 29.39 6.35
CA SER A 67 -3.22 29.81 6.09
C SER A 67 -3.74 29.39 4.71
N GLY A 68 -2.85 29.09 3.76
CA GLY A 68 -3.19 28.63 2.42
C GLY A 68 -3.23 27.11 2.26
N GLY A 69 -2.93 26.33 3.30
CA GLY A 69 -2.91 24.85 3.23
C GLY A 69 -1.98 24.31 2.14
N LYS A 70 -0.86 24.99 1.89
CA LYS A 70 0.09 24.62 0.84
C LYS A 70 0.87 23.38 1.27
N THR A 71 1.12 22.49 0.32
CA THR A 71 2.06 21.39 0.52
C THR A 71 3.50 21.84 0.24
N PRO A 72 4.51 21.13 0.78
CA PRO A 72 5.91 21.31 0.41
C PRO A 72 6.13 21.35 -1.11
N LEU A 73 5.42 20.49 -1.85
CA LEU A 73 5.54 20.41 -3.30
C LEU A 73 4.99 21.67 -4.00
N ILE A 74 3.88 22.24 -3.51
CA ILE A 74 3.37 23.52 -4.00
C ILE A 74 4.39 24.64 -3.71
N ILE A 75 4.95 24.68 -2.50
CA ILE A 75 5.95 25.70 -2.12
C ILE A 75 7.18 25.60 -3.02
N ALA A 76 7.74 24.41 -3.22
CA ALA A 76 8.89 24.20 -4.10
C ALA A 76 8.61 24.61 -5.56
N THR A 77 7.38 24.38 -6.03
CA THR A 77 6.94 24.80 -7.36
C THR A 77 6.83 26.32 -7.46
N GLU A 78 6.26 26.99 -6.45
CA GLU A 78 6.18 28.46 -6.42
C GLU A 78 7.56 29.14 -6.40
N LEU A 79 8.55 28.48 -5.78
CA LEU A 79 9.94 28.92 -5.78
C LEU A 79 10.67 28.68 -7.12
N GLY A 80 10.06 27.94 -8.06
CA GLY A 80 10.72 27.52 -9.30
C GLY A 80 11.91 26.57 -9.05
N ASN A 81 11.98 25.94 -7.88
CA ASN A 81 13.12 25.11 -7.49
C ASN A 81 12.91 23.67 -7.96
N GLU A 82 13.33 23.40 -9.20
CA GLU A 82 13.22 22.08 -9.84
C GLU A 82 13.90 20.96 -9.03
N GLU A 83 15.06 21.23 -8.43
CA GLU A 83 15.79 20.24 -7.64
C GLU A 83 14.98 19.82 -6.39
N LEU A 84 14.36 20.79 -5.72
CA LEU A 84 13.50 20.54 -4.57
C LEU A 84 12.22 19.81 -4.98
N VAL A 85 11.62 20.15 -6.13
CA VAL A 85 10.48 19.41 -6.69
C VAL A 85 10.83 17.94 -6.91
N LYS A 86 11.96 17.66 -7.58
CA LYS A 86 12.44 16.29 -7.84
C LYS A 86 12.71 15.53 -6.55
N LEU A 87 13.33 16.19 -5.56
CA LEU A 87 13.55 15.62 -4.24
C LEU A 87 12.23 15.21 -3.59
N LEU A 88 11.27 16.13 -3.51
CA LEU A 88 9.98 15.87 -2.85
C LEU A 88 9.21 14.74 -3.54
N LEU A 89 9.17 14.72 -4.88
CA LEU A 89 8.56 13.63 -5.65
C LEU A 89 9.24 12.29 -5.39
N LYS A 90 10.58 12.27 -5.29
CA LYS A 90 11.35 11.06 -4.93
C LYS A 90 10.98 10.52 -3.56
N TYR A 91 10.67 11.39 -2.60
CA TYR A 91 10.22 11.02 -1.25
C TYR A 91 8.70 10.80 -1.12
N GLY A 92 7.97 10.72 -2.24
CA GLY A 92 6.55 10.36 -2.24
C GLY A 92 5.58 11.52 -2.03
N ALA A 93 6.00 12.75 -2.34
CA ALA A 93 5.06 13.86 -2.45
C ALA A 93 3.98 13.56 -3.50
N ASP A 94 2.72 13.75 -3.13
CA ASP A 94 1.58 13.53 -4.01
C ASP A 94 1.27 14.81 -4.81
N PRO A 95 1.49 14.82 -6.14
CA PRO A 95 1.28 15.99 -6.98
C PRO A 95 -0.20 16.36 -7.17
N ARG A 96 -1.14 15.56 -6.66
CA ARG A 96 -2.58 15.79 -6.75
C ARG A 96 -3.12 16.63 -5.60
N ILE A 97 -2.38 16.76 -4.50
CA ILE A 97 -2.86 17.50 -3.33
C ILE A 97 -2.87 19.00 -3.66
N ALA A 98 -4.05 19.59 -3.60
CA ALA A 98 -4.26 21.01 -3.83
C ALA A 98 -4.15 21.81 -2.51
N SER A 99 -3.83 23.08 -2.63
CA SER A 99 -3.93 24.05 -1.53
C SER A 99 -5.39 24.28 -1.13
N SER A 100 -5.63 25.05 -0.06
CA SER A 100 -7.00 25.44 0.36
C SER A 100 -7.75 26.22 -0.71
N GLY A 101 -7.06 26.81 -1.68
CA GLY A 101 -7.66 27.47 -2.85
C GLY A 101 -7.93 26.54 -4.04
N ASN A 102 -7.85 25.21 -3.86
CA ASN A 102 -7.92 24.21 -4.94
C ASN A 102 -6.84 24.37 -6.02
N ILE A 103 -5.69 24.97 -5.66
CA ILE A 103 -4.56 25.13 -6.58
C ILE A 103 -3.60 23.95 -6.41
N THR A 104 -3.37 23.19 -7.48
CA THR A 104 -2.42 22.07 -7.52
C THR A 104 -1.00 22.54 -7.86
N PRO A 105 0.04 21.76 -7.55
CA PRO A 105 1.40 22.03 -8.03
C PRO A 105 1.45 22.23 -9.55
N LEU A 106 0.72 21.43 -10.34
CA LEU A 106 0.74 21.55 -11.79
C LEU A 106 0.19 22.90 -12.27
N GLN A 107 -0.90 23.38 -11.66
CA GLN A 107 -1.46 24.69 -12.00
C GLN A 107 -0.52 25.84 -11.65
N VAL A 108 0.27 25.72 -10.57
CA VAL A 108 1.32 26.70 -10.25
C VAL A 108 2.39 26.70 -11.34
N ALA A 109 2.91 25.52 -11.72
CA ALA A 109 3.94 25.41 -12.75
C ALA A 109 3.46 25.95 -14.10
N GLU A 110 2.22 25.65 -14.50
CA GLU A 110 1.63 26.15 -15.74
C GLU A 110 1.39 27.67 -15.70
N LYS A 111 1.00 28.22 -14.56
CA LYS A 111 0.87 29.69 -14.39
C LYS A 111 2.21 30.42 -14.50
N ASN A 112 3.29 29.78 -14.09
CA ASN A 112 4.64 30.33 -14.15
C ASN A 112 5.36 30.07 -15.48
N ASP A 113 4.72 29.37 -16.43
CA ASP A 113 5.34 28.87 -17.67
C ASP A 113 6.57 27.97 -17.45
N ASP A 114 6.65 27.30 -16.28
CA ASP A 114 7.75 26.42 -15.88
C ASP A 114 7.62 25.03 -16.51
N THR A 115 7.97 24.93 -17.80
CA THR A 115 7.80 23.69 -18.60
C THR A 115 8.52 22.47 -18.02
N PHE A 116 9.69 22.63 -17.40
CA PHE A 116 10.44 21.53 -16.78
C PHE A 116 9.70 20.95 -15.58
N ILE A 117 9.30 21.81 -14.62
CA ILE A 117 8.56 21.39 -13.43
C ILE A 117 7.19 20.84 -13.83
N ALA A 118 6.50 21.46 -14.79
CA ALA A 118 5.24 20.94 -15.32
C ALA A 118 5.42 19.53 -15.94
N GLY A 119 6.53 19.28 -16.63
CA GLY A 119 6.90 17.97 -17.17
C GLY A 119 7.08 16.92 -16.07
N ASP A 120 7.86 17.24 -15.03
CA ASP A 120 8.08 16.34 -13.89
C ASP A 120 6.78 16.00 -13.16
N LEU A 121 5.91 17.00 -12.95
CA LEU A 121 4.61 16.81 -12.31
C LEU A 121 3.66 15.97 -13.18
N LYS A 122 3.60 16.20 -14.50
CA LYS A 122 2.82 15.38 -15.44
C LYS A 122 3.30 13.92 -15.43
N ALA A 123 4.61 13.70 -15.44
CA ALA A 123 5.19 12.36 -15.36
C ALA A 123 4.85 11.68 -14.03
N ALA A 124 4.90 12.41 -12.91
CA ALA A 124 4.48 11.89 -11.61
C ALA A 124 3.00 11.50 -11.61
N LEU A 125 2.11 12.36 -12.11
CA LEU A 125 0.67 12.09 -12.22
C LEU A 125 0.37 10.83 -13.04
N ALA A 126 1.05 10.62 -14.17
CA ALA A 126 0.90 9.43 -14.99
C ALA A 126 1.26 8.14 -14.22
N LYS A 127 2.31 8.17 -13.39
CA LYS A 127 2.70 7.03 -12.54
C LYS A 127 1.62 6.69 -11.50
N PHE A 128 0.94 7.69 -10.93
CA PHE A 128 -0.17 7.46 -10.00
C PHE A 128 -1.37 6.78 -10.69
N GLN A 129 -1.66 7.11 -11.95
CA GLN A 129 -2.72 6.46 -12.72
C GLN A 129 -2.38 5.01 -13.06
N GLN A 130 -1.13 4.72 -13.44
CA GLN A 130 -0.70 3.35 -13.73
C GLN A 130 -0.75 2.43 -12.51
N LYS A 131 -0.42 2.95 -11.32
CA LYS A 131 -0.56 2.19 -10.07
C LYS A 131 -2.02 1.78 -9.79
N ALA A 132 -2.99 2.61 -10.15
CA ALA A 132 -4.40 2.25 -10.07
C ALA A 132 -4.78 1.17 -11.10
N GLY A 133 -4.23 1.23 -12.31
CA GLY A 133 -4.40 0.19 -13.33
C GLY A 133 -3.85 -1.17 -12.91
N ALA A 134 -2.68 -1.22 -12.25
CA ALA A 134 -2.10 -2.45 -11.74
C ALA A 134 -2.97 -3.14 -10.66
N VAL A 135 -3.68 -2.35 -9.84
CA VAL A 135 -4.64 -2.88 -8.85
C VAL A 135 -5.88 -3.46 -9.55
N GLN A 136 -6.35 -2.84 -10.64
CA GLN A 136 -7.46 -3.37 -11.43
C GLN A 136 -7.11 -4.72 -12.06
N MET A 137 -5.91 -4.86 -12.62
CA MET A 137 -5.46 -6.13 -13.23
C MET A 137 -5.38 -7.27 -12.20
N LEU A 138 -4.98 -6.98 -10.95
CA LEU A 138 -4.99 -7.97 -9.87
C LEU A 138 -6.41 -8.39 -9.49
N SER A 139 -7.37 -7.45 -9.46
CA SER A 139 -8.77 -7.74 -9.18
C SER A 139 -9.41 -8.60 -10.28
N ASP A 140 -9.13 -8.30 -11.55
CA ASP A 140 -9.67 -9.05 -12.68
C ASP A 140 -9.12 -10.49 -12.72
N ALA A 141 -7.82 -10.65 -12.44
CA ALA A 141 -7.18 -11.97 -12.32
C ALA A 141 -7.78 -12.79 -11.16
N GLN A 142 -8.05 -12.16 -10.01
CA GLN A 142 -8.71 -12.81 -8.87
C GLN A 142 -10.13 -13.27 -9.22
N GLN A 143 -10.92 -12.43 -9.90
CA GLN A 143 -12.29 -12.76 -10.29
C GLN A 143 -12.33 -13.94 -11.27
N ASN A 144 -11.40 -13.98 -12.23
CA ASN A 144 -11.30 -15.10 -13.17
C ASN A 144 -10.98 -16.42 -12.46
N LEU A 145 -10.05 -16.39 -11.49
CA LEU A 145 -9.74 -17.57 -10.67
C LEU A 145 -10.96 -18.03 -9.86
N GLU A 146 -11.70 -17.11 -9.25
CA GLU A 146 -12.90 -17.44 -8.47
C GLU A 146 -13.99 -18.07 -9.35
N ASN A 147 -14.19 -17.54 -10.56
CA ASN A 147 -15.12 -18.11 -11.55
C ASN A 147 -14.71 -19.53 -11.97
N GLY A 148 -13.41 -19.78 -12.17
CA GLY A 148 -12.85 -21.10 -12.43
C GLY A 148 -13.09 -22.08 -11.28
N ILE A 149 -12.79 -21.67 -10.04
CA ILE A 149 -13.03 -22.48 -8.84
C ILE A 149 -14.52 -22.81 -8.68
N ASN A 150 -15.41 -21.85 -8.90
CA ASN A 150 -16.85 -22.07 -8.80
C ASN A 150 -17.38 -23.04 -9.87
N SER A 151 -16.82 -22.96 -11.09
CA SER A 151 -17.13 -23.90 -12.17
C SER A 151 -16.68 -25.33 -11.82
N LEU A 152 -15.48 -25.49 -11.24
CA LEU A 152 -14.98 -26.78 -10.76
C LEU A 152 -15.81 -27.35 -9.60
N LYS A 153 -16.22 -26.51 -8.63
CA LYS A 153 -17.12 -26.92 -7.54
C LYS A 153 -18.45 -27.43 -8.09
N LYS A 154 -19.01 -26.74 -9.09
CA LYS A 154 -20.27 -27.17 -9.74
C LYS A 154 -20.11 -28.50 -10.47
N ALA A 155 -19.04 -28.66 -11.23
CA ALA A 155 -18.76 -29.93 -11.93
C ALA A 155 -18.61 -31.09 -10.95
N ARG A 156 -17.95 -30.86 -9.80
CA ARG A 156 -17.83 -31.86 -8.74
C ARG A 156 -19.18 -32.25 -8.15
N LEU A 157 -20.06 -31.28 -7.88
CA LEU A 157 -21.41 -31.57 -7.39
C LEU A 157 -22.19 -32.48 -8.36
N GLN A 158 -22.11 -32.20 -9.66
CA GLN A 158 -22.76 -33.01 -10.69
C GLN A 158 -22.18 -34.44 -10.76
N LEU A 159 -20.87 -34.58 -10.54
CA LEU A 159 -20.22 -35.89 -10.46
C LEU A 159 -20.69 -36.68 -9.22
N ASP A 160 -20.81 -36.01 -8.07
CA ASP A 160 -21.30 -36.62 -6.83
C ASP A 160 -22.78 -37.07 -6.96
N GLU A 161 -23.62 -36.27 -7.62
CA GLU A 161 -25.01 -36.64 -7.94
C GLU A 161 -25.08 -37.86 -8.87
N ALA A 162 -24.26 -37.88 -9.92
CA ALA A 162 -24.18 -39.02 -10.84
C ALA A 162 -23.69 -40.29 -10.13
N LEU A 163 -22.68 -40.18 -9.27
CA LEU A 163 -22.20 -41.29 -8.44
C LEU A 163 -23.32 -41.87 -7.59
N ASN A 164 -24.07 -41.02 -6.89
CA ASN A 164 -25.15 -41.46 -6.02
C ASN A 164 -26.27 -42.17 -6.80
N SER A 165 -26.61 -41.65 -7.99
CA SER A 165 -27.58 -42.32 -8.88
C SER A 165 -27.11 -43.71 -9.30
N ILE A 166 -25.86 -43.84 -9.74
CA ILE A 166 -25.30 -45.12 -10.20
C ILE A 166 -25.23 -46.13 -9.05
N LEU A 167 -24.85 -45.70 -7.85
CA LEU A 167 -24.83 -46.58 -6.68
C LEU A 167 -26.23 -47.10 -6.33
N ALA A 168 -27.27 -46.26 -6.46
CA ALA A 168 -28.64 -46.69 -6.26
C ALA A 168 -29.07 -47.76 -7.28
N ASP A 169 -28.72 -47.57 -8.56
CA ASP A 169 -29.01 -48.55 -9.62
C ASP A 169 -28.32 -49.90 -9.36
N ILE A 170 -27.08 -49.89 -8.84
CA ILE A 170 -26.34 -51.10 -8.48
C ILE A 170 -27.04 -51.89 -7.37
N ASP A 171 -27.61 -51.17 -6.39
CA ASP A 171 -28.34 -51.78 -5.28
C ASP A 171 -29.61 -52.52 -5.75
N GLU A 172 -30.21 -52.14 -6.88
CA GLU A 172 -31.37 -52.81 -7.46
C GLU A 172 -31.02 -54.03 -8.34
N LEU A 173 -29.75 -54.21 -8.74
CA LEU A 173 -29.37 -55.30 -9.64
C LEU A 173 -29.65 -56.70 -9.05
N PRO A 174 -30.09 -57.68 -9.87
CA PRO A 174 -30.32 -59.05 -9.44
C PRO A 174 -29.00 -59.86 -9.38
N VAL A 175 -27.99 -59.35 -8.69
CA VAL A 175 -26.67 -59.97 -8.51
C VAL A 175 -26.34 -60.16 -7.02
N SER A 176 -25.33 -60.99 -6.72
CA SER A 176 -24.93 -61.24 -5.34
C SER A 176 -24.41 -59.97 -4.64
N PRO A 177 -24.56 -59.85 -3.29
CA PRO A 177 -24.08 -58.69 -2.54
C PRO A 177 -22.58 -58.41 -2.74
N ILE A 178 -21.78 -59.46 -2.92
CA ILE A 178 -20.33 -59.36 -3.18
C ILE A 178 -20.08 -58.64 -4.51
N LYS A 179 -20.81 -59.01 -5.58
CA LYS A 179 -20.69 -58.35 -6.90
C LYS A 179 -21.16 -56.90 -6.87
N LYS A 180 -22.19 -56.57 -6.08
CA LYS A 180 -22.65 -55.17 -5.90
C LYS A 180 -21.54 -54.32 -5.27
N LYS A 181 -20.92 -54.81 -4.20
CA LYS A 181 -19.82 -54.11 -3.52
C LYS A 181 -18.63 -53.89 -4.44
N GLU A 182 -18.22 -54.93 -5.17
CA GLU A 182 -17.11 -54.85 -6.13
C GLU A 182 -17.37 -53.82 -7.24
N LEU A 183 -18.59 -53.80 -7.81
CA LEU A 183 -18.97 -52.85 -8.84
C LEU A 183 -19.00 -51.40 -8.32
N ALA A 184 -19.53 -51.18 -7.12
CA ALA A 184 -19.54 -49.87 -6.47
C ALA A 184 -18.12 -49.34 -6.19
N GLU A 185 -17.20 -50.22 -5.80
CA GLU A 185 -15.81 -49.86 -5.50
C GLU A 185 -15.03 -49.51 -6.77
N ASN A 186 -15.24 -50.27 -7.85
CA ASN A 186 -14.66 -49.98 -9.16
C ASN A 186 -15.12 -48.62 -9.73
N ILE A 187 -16.41 -48.29 -9.61
CA ILE A 187 -16.94 -47.01 -10.11
C ILE A 187 -16.42 -45.82 -9.30
N LYS A 188 -16.30 -45.96 -7.97
CA LYS A 188 -15.67 -44.93 -7.12
C LYS A 188 -14.22 -44.66 -7.53
N ASN A 189 -13.45 -45.73 -7.80
CA ASN A 189 -12.06 -45.60 -8.25
C ASN A 189 -11.97 -44.91 -9.61
N LEU A 190 -12.82 -45.30 -10.58
CA LEU A 190 -12.84 -44.71 -11.91
C LEU A 190 -13.15 -43.20 -11.89
N MET A 191 -14.10 -42.77 -11.05
CA MET A 191 -14.43 -41.35 -10.95
C MET A 191 -13.37 -40.52 -10.24
N ASN A 192 -12.65 -41.10 -9.27
CA ASN A 192 -11.50 -40.45 -8.65
C ASN A 192 -10.36 -40.22 -9.66
N GLU A 193 -10.06 -41.20 -10.52
CA GLU A 193 -9.06 -41.02 -11.60
C GLU A 193 -9.49 -39.96 -12.61
N THR A 194 -10.78 -39.93 -12.95
CA THR A 194 -11.34 -38.95 -13.89
C THR A 194 -11.25 -37.53 -13.33
N ALA A 195 -11.57 -37.33 -12.04
CA ALA A 195 -11.45 -36.04 -11.36
C ALA A 195 -9.99 -35.55 -11.28
N LEU A 196 -9.04 -36.45 -11.00
CA LEU A 196 -7.61 -36.13 -10.96
C LEU A 196 -7.10 -35.65 -12.33
N THR A 197 -7.54 -36.33 -13.40
CA THR A 197 -7.15 -36.03 -14.79
C THR A 197 -7.72 -34.69 -15.25
N ALA A 198 -8.98 -34.39 -14.91
CA ALA A 198 -9.61 -33.11 -15.22
C ALA A 198 -8.94 -31.93 -14.50
N MET A 199 -8.51 -32.11 -13.25
CA MET A 199 -7.75 -31.10 -12.52
C MET A 199 -6.37 -30.86 -13.15
N ALA A 200 -5.66 -31.90 -13.57
CA ALA A 200 -4.36 -31.77 -14.24
C ALA A 200 -4.45 -31.01 -15.58
N GLY A 201 -5.52 -31.21 -16.35
CA GLY A 201 -5.76 -30.50 -17.60
C GLY A 201 -6.03 -29.00 -17.43
N TYR A 202 -6.70 -28.59 -16.34
CA TYR A 202 -6.98 -27.18 -16.05
C TYR A 202 -5.69 -26.38 -15.76
N PHE A 203 -4.75 -26.95 -15.00
CA PHE A 203 -3.46 -26.31 -14.70
C PHE A 203 -2.52 -26.22 -15.92
N ALA A 204 -2.70 -27.07 -16.93
CA ALA A 204 -1.89 -27.05 -18.15
C ALA A 204 -2.30 -25.94 -19.12
N PHE A 205 -3.56 -25.50 -19.12
CA PHE A 205 -4.06 -24.44 -20.01
C PHE A 205 -3.75 -23.02 -19.49
N ASP A 206 -3.71 -22.82 -18.17
CA ASP A 206 -3.52 -21.49 -17.55
C ASP A 206 -2.06 -21.00 -17.57
N THR A 207 -1.11 -21.87 -17.94
CA THR A 207 0.31 -21.49 -18.08
C THR A 207 0.71 -21.10 -19.52
N ALA A 208 -0.24 -21.18 -20.46
CA ALA A 208 0.00 -20.97 -21.89
C ALA A 208 -0.61 -19.66 -22.45
N SER A 209 -1.22 -18.81 -21.61
CA SER A 209 -1.83 -17.52 -21.98
C SER A 209 -1.18 -16.37 -21.22
#